data_AF-A0A6D2IGP3-F1
#
_entry.id   AF-A0A6D2IGP3-F1
#
_cell.length_a   1.000
_cell.length_b   1.000
_cell.length_c   1.000
_cell.angle_alpha   90.00
_cell.angle_beta   90.00
_cell.angle_gamma   90.00
#
_symmetry.space_group_name_H-M   'P 1'
#
loop_
_entity.id
_entity.type
_entity.pdbx_description
1 polymer ?
#
loop_
_entity_poly.entity_id
_entity_poly.type
_entity_poly.pdbx_seq_one_letter_code
_entity_poly.pdbx_strand_id
1 'polypeptide(L)'
;MRIRWAVLYHWFLPRKFKITVTVPTDNSVDLLTNDIGVVVVSDENGEPQGFNIYVGGGMGRTHIMESTFARIAEPLGYVTKEDILYAVKAIVVTQREHGRRDDRKYSRMKYLISSWGIEKFRQDV
;
A
#
# COMPACT_ATOMS: atom_id res chain seq x y z
N MET A 1 -19.82 1.53 15.91
CA MET A 1 -19.45 2.26 14.68
C MET A 1 -19.87 1.41 13.48
N ARG A 2 -20.88 1.84 12.71
CA ARG A 2 -21.57 0.99 11.72
C ARG A 2 -20.81 1.07 10.39
N ILE A 3 -20.04 0.04 10.06
CA ILE A 3 -19.34 -0.08 8.78
C ILE A 3 -20.39 -0.21 7.67
N ARG A 4 -20.60 0.84 6.88
CA ARG A 4 -21.43 0.79 5.66
C ARG A 4 -20.68 -0.04 4.61
N TRP A 5 -21.17 -1.23 4.34
CA TRP A 5 -20.72 -2.09 3.25
C TRP A 5 -21.59 -1.87 2.01
N ALA A 6 -20.93 -1.62 0.89
CA ALA A 6 -21.42 -1.69 -0.48
C ALA A 6 -22.49 -0.67 -0.93
N VAL A 7 -22.46 -0.37 -2.23
CA VAL A 7 -23.45 0.38 -3.03
C VAL A 7 -23.29 1.91 -3.12
N LEU A 8 -22.10 2.42 -3.46
CA LEU A 8 -21.99 3.74 -4.11
C LEU A 8 -20.92 3.88 -5.21
N TYR A 9 -20.05 2.88 -5.44
CA TYR A 9 -18.93 3.04 -6.36
C TYR A 9 -18.97 2.02 -7.50
N HIS A 10 -19.28 2.49 -8.72
CA HIS A 10 -19.36 1.70 -9.95
C HIS A 10 -17.99 1.23 -10.48
N TRP A 11 -16.88 1.70 -9.89
CA TRP A 11 -15.54 1.59 -10.46
C TRP A 11 -14.59 0.84 -9.52
N PHE A 12 -13.95 -0.22 -10.03
CA PHE A 12 -12.83 -0.93 -9.39
C PHE A 12 -11.61 0.00 -9.18
N LEU A 13 -10.49 -0.51 -8.67
CA LEU A 13 -9.27 0.28 -8.47
C LEU A 13 -8.77 0.98 -9.75
N PRO A 14 -8.12 2.16 -9.65
CA PRO A 14 -7.60 2.87 -10.82
C PRO A 14 -6.59 2.08 -11.66
N ARG A 15 -5.83 1.19 -11.03
CA ARG A 15 -4.81 0.35 -11.67
C ARG A 15 -4.57 -0.94 -10.88
N LYS A 16 -3.73 -1.84 -11.41
CA LYS A 16 -3.26 -3.04 -10.70
C LYS A 16 -2.68 -2.67 -9.34
N PHE A 17 -2.94 -3.50 -8.35
CA PHE A 17 -2.54 -3.31 -6.96
C PHE A 17 -1.87 -4.59 -6.47
N LYS A 18 -0.67 -4.48 -5.90
CA LYS A 18 0.17 -5.61 -5.48
C LYS A 18 0.42 -5.58 -3.98
N ILE A 19 0.27 -6.74 -3.34
CA ILE A 19 0.48 -6.91 -1.91
C ILE A 19 1.43 -8.09 -1.71
N THR A 20 2.42 -7.94 -0.84
CA THR A 20 3.31 -9.01 -0.41
C THR A 20 3.30 -9.15 1.10
N VAL A 21 3.46 -10.37 1.58
CA VAL A 21 3.62 -10.70 2.99
C VAL A 21 4.91 -11.48 3.14
N THR A 22 5.69 -11.16 4.17
CA THR A 22 6.94 -11.86 4.49
C THR A 22 7.19 -11.85 6.00
N VAL A 23 8.22 -12.57 6.41
CA VAL A 23 8.77 -12.55 7.77
C VAL A 23 10.04 -11.69 7.82
N PRO A 24 10.51 -11.26 9.00
CA PRO A 24 11.77 -10.53 9.12
C PRO A 24 12.92 -11.31 8.49
N THR A 25 13.90 -10.61 7.93
CA THR A 25 15.09 -11.16 7.23
C THR A 25 14.84 -11.85 5.88
N ASP A 26 13.62 -12.27 5.56
CA ASP A 26 13.28 -12.81 4.24
C ASP A 26 12.71 -11.70 3.33
N ASN A 27 13.46 -11.35 2.27
CA ASN A 27 13.02 -10.44 1.22
C ASN A 27 12.99 -11.12 -0.16
N SER A 28 12.77 -12.44 -0.23
CA SER A 28 12.60 -13.18 -1.49
C SER A 28 11.42 -12.66 -2.33
N VAL A 29 10.44 -12.04 -1.69
CA VAL A 29 9.26 -11.42 -2.31
C VAL A 29 9.50 -10.01 -2.88
N ASP A 30 10.69 -9.45 -2.65
CA ASP A 30 11.07 -8.08 -3.03
C ASP A 30 10.03 -7.03 -2.58
N LEU A 31 9.80 -6.95 -1.26
CA LEU A 31 8.64 -6.27 -0.68
C LEU A 31 8.56 -4.79 -1.08
N LEU A 32 9.71 -4.14 -1.24
CA LEU A 32 9.81 -2.70 -1.51
C LEU A 32 9.24 -2.32 -2.89
N THR A 33 8.95 -3.30 -3.75
CA THR A 33 8.44 -3.07 -5.11
C THR A 33 6.91 -3.11 -5.21
N ASN A 34 6.23 -3.41 -4.11
CA ASN A 34 4.79 -3.65 -4.05
C ASN A 34 4.02 -2.44 -3.55
N ASP A 35 2.72 -2.35 -3.88
CA ASP A 35 1.88 -1.27 -3.39
C ASP A 35 1.73 -1.36 -1.86
N ILE A 36 1.58 -2.57 -1.31
CA ILE A 36 1.68 -2.85 0.13
C ILE A 36 2.71 -3.96 0.38
N GLY A 37 3.64 -3.72 1.30
CA GLY A 37 4.48 -4.74 1.90
C GLY A 37 4.07 -4.97 3.36
N VAL A 38 3.90 -6.21 3.77
CA VAL A 38 3.55 -6.61 5.14
C VAL A 38 4.66 -7.49 5.69
N VAL A 39 5.22 -7.11 6.84
CA VAL A 39 6.26 -7.88 7.54
C VAL A 39 5.71 -8.33 8.88
N VAL A 40 5.64 -9.64 9.09
CA VAL A 40 5.21 -10.24 10.37
C VAL A 40 6.14 -9.80 11.50
N VAL A 41 5.57 -9.45 12.64
CA VAL A 41 6.31 -9.21 13.88
C VAL A 41 5.87 -10.25 14.89
N SER A 42 6.82 -11.04 15.38
CA SER A 42 6.60 -12.11 16.37
C SER A 42 7.25 -11.78 17.71
N ASP A 43 6.77 -12.40 18.77
CA ASP A 43 7.43 -12.39 20.07
C ASP A 43 8.67 -13.31 20.10
N GLU A 44 9.32 -13.40 21.27
CA GLU A 44 10.52 -14.22 21.48
C GLU A 44 10.24 -15.73 21.30
N ASN A 45 8.99 -16.16 21.42
CA ASN A 45 8.56 -17.55 21.23
C ASN A 45 8.16 -17.83 19.77
N GLY A 46 8.20 -16.82 18.90
CA GLY A 46 7.81 -16.92 17.49
C GLY A 46 6.31 -16.71 17.23
N GLU A 47 5.51 -16.40 18.25
CA GLU A 47 4.06 -16.13 18.11
C GLU A 47 3.85 -14.78 17.40
N PRO A 48 3.13 -14.72 16.27
CA PRO A 48 2.81 -13.45 15.60
C PRO A 48 2.00 -12.52 16.51
N GLN A 49 2.47 -11.28 16.66
CA GLN A 49 1.84 -10.21 17.45
C GLN A 49 1.22 -9.13 16.56
N GLY A 50 1.77 -8.92 15.37
CA GLY A 50 1.27 -7.92 14.45
C GLY A 50 2.15 -7.78 13.21
N PHE A 51 2.10 -6.61 12.59
CA PHE A 51 2.67 -6.39 11.28
C PHE A 51 3.23 -4.98 11.10
N ASN A 52 4.46 -4.89 10.58
CA ASN A 52 4.97 -3.66 10.00
C ASN A 52 4.49 -3.53 8.55
N ILE A 53 3.94 -2.38 8.20
CA ILE A 53 3.38 -2.09 6.88
C ILE A 53 4.28 -1.10 6.13
N TYR A 54 4.51 -1.37 4.85
CA TYR A 54 5.19 -0.52 3.89
C TYR A 54 4.26 -0.19 2.73
N VAL A 55 4.33 1.01 2.17
CA VAL A 55 3.43 1.44 1.09
C VAL A 55 4.10 2.20 -0.06
N GLY A 56 3.56 1.98 -1.27
CA GLY A 56 3.84 2.80 -2.46
C GLY A 56 5.04 2.39 -3.30
N GLY A 57 5.43 1.13 -3.29
CA GLY A 57 6.42 0.59 -4.20
C GLY A 57 5.89 0.43 -5.63
N GLY A 58 6.79 0.47 -6.62
CA GLY A 58 6.44 0.05 -7.98
C GLY A 58 7.43 0.44 -9.07
N MET A 59 7.73 -0.53 -9.95
CA MET A 59 8.81 -0.40 -10.95
C MET A 59 8.42 0.18 -12.31
N GLY A 60 7.12 0.22 -12.65
CA GLY A 60 6.69 0.65 -13.98
C GLY A 60 7.08 2.10 -14.29
N ARG A 61 7.80 2.32 -15.40
CA ARG A 61 8.18 3.64 -15.92
C ARG A 61 8.10 3.66 -17.44
N THR A 62 8.22 4.83 -18.05
CA THR A 62 8.28 5.03 -19.49
C THR A 62 9.61 5.68 -19.86
N HIS A 63 10.27 5.19 -20.92
CA HIS A 63 11.50 5.80 -21.43
C HIS A 63 11.26 7.25 -21.83
N ILE A 64 12.22 8.14 -21.56
CA ILE A 64 12.18 9.58 -21.93
C ILE A 64 11.08 10.38 -21.19
N MET A 65 10.32 9.76 -20.27
CA MET A 65 9.30 10.43 -19.46
C MET A 65 9.69 10.42 -17.99
N GLU A 66 10.41 11.45 -17.56
CA GLU A 66 10.96 11.58 -16.19
C GLU A 66 9.89 11.61 -15.10
N SER A 67 8.69 12.13 -15.43
CA SER A 67 7.53 12.10 -14.54
C SER A 67 7.05 10.69 -14.20
N THR A 68 7.52 9.65 -14.89
CA THR A 68 7.29 8.25 -14.54
C THR A 68 8.58 7.59 -14.03
N PHE A 69 8.57 7.16 -12.78
CA PHE A 69 9.78 6.71 -12.09
C PHE A 69 9.52 5.43 -11.29
N ALA A 70 10.55 4.61 -11.08
CA ALA A 70 10.49 3.55 -10.08
C ALA A 70 10.51 4.16 -8.67
N ARG A 71 9.80 3.54 -7.72
CA ARG A 71 9.77 3.97 -6.32
C ARG A 71 9.81 2.76 -5.41
N ILE A 72 10.55 2.86 -4.30
CA ILE A 72 10.53 1.89 -3.19
C ILE A 72 9.40 2.21 -2.21
N ALA A 73 8.82 1.20 -1.58
CA ALA A 73 7.80 1.39 -0.55
C ALA A 73 8.41 2.04 0.71
N GLU A 74 7.64 2.91 1.38
CA GLU A 74 8.05 3.60 2.60
C GLU A 74 7.34 3.00 3.83
N PRO A 75 7.96 2.99 5.02
CA PRO A 75 7.31 2.52 6.25
C PRO A 75 6.05 3.35 6.57
N LEU A 76 4.92 2.67 6.68
CA LEU A 76 3.66 3.28 7.11
C LEU A 76 3.52 3.23 8.63
N GLY A 77 3.76 2.07 9.24
CA GLY A 77 3.61 1.89 10.68
C GLY A 77 3.38 0.43 11.08
N TYR A 78 3.04 0.23 12.34
CA TYR A 78 2.72 -1.08 12.93
C TYR A 78 1.22 -1.21 13.20
N VAL A 79 0.67 -2.40 13.01
CA VAL A 79 -0.69 -2.75 13.45
C VAL A 79 -0.70 -4.09 14.17
N THR A 80 -1.65 -4.28 15.09
CA THR A 80 -1.89 -5.57 15.75
C THR A 80 -2.37 -6.60 14.74
N LYS A 81 -2.25 -7.89 15.09
CA LYS A 81 -2.64 -8.96 14.17
C LYS A 81 -4.14 -8.98 13.86
N GLU A 82 -4.97 -8.49 14.77
CA GLU A 82 -6.42 -8.38 14.61
C GLU A 82 -6.79 -7.27 13.61
N ASP A 83 -5.96 -6.23 13.50
CA ASP A 83 -6.25 -5.03 12.70
C ASP A 83 -5.75 -5.10 11.26
N ILE A 84 -4.98 -6.13 10.89
CA ILE A 84 -4.31 -6.19 9.58
C ILE A 84 -5.26 -6.06 8.38
N LEU A 85 -6.43 -6.72 8.42
CA LEU A 85 -7.39 -6.64 7.32
C LEU A 85 -8.06 -5.27 7.25
N TYR A 86 -8.24 -4.59 8.40
CA TYR A 86 -8.77 -3.23 8.44
C TYR A 86 -7.75 -2.25 7.86
N ALA A 87 -6.48 -2.37 8.24
CA ALA A 87 -5.39 -1.54 7.73
C ALA A 87 -5.20 -1.71 6.21
N VAL A 88 -5.14 -2.95 5.72
CA VAL A 88 -5.03 -3.23 4.27
C VAL A 88 -6.24 -2.66 3.53
N LYS A 89 -7.46 -2.82 4.07
CA LYS A 89 -8.67 -2.27 3.46
C LYS A 89 -8.64 -0.75 3.41
N ALA A 90 -8.21 -0.08 4.48
CA ALA A 90 -8.10 1.38 4.53
C ALA A 90 -7.15 1.89 3.44
N ILE A 91 -5.96 1.29 3.31
CA ILE A 91 -4.98 1.63 2.25
C ILE A 91 -5.58 1.43 0.84
N VAL A 92 -6.27 0.32 0.62
CA VAL A 92 -6.91 0.02 -0.68
C VAL A 92 -8.03 1.03 -0.98
N VAL A 93 -8.81 1.44 0.02
CA VAL A 93 -9.87 2.45 -0.12
C VAL A 93 -9.28 3.83 -0.41
N THR A 94 -8.26 4.27 0.33
CA THR A 94 -7.54 5.53 0.06
C THR A 94 -7.06 5.57 -1.39
N GLN A 95 -6.42 4.50 -1.88
CA GLN A 95 -6.01 4.41 -3.28
C GLN A 95 -7.21 4.40 -4.26
N ARG A 96 -8.33 3.79 -3.90
CA ARG A 96 -9.55 3.75 -4.74
C ARG A 96 -10.15 5.15 -4.94
N GLU A 97 -10.23 5.91 -3.86
CA GLU A 97 -10.85 7.25 -3.80
C GLU A 97 -9.94 8.32 -4.39
N HIS A 98 -8.64 8.27 -4.10
CA HIS A 98 -7.70 9.36 -4.43
C HIS A 98 -6.77 9.05 -5.61
N GLY A 99 -6.67 7.79 -6.02
CA GLY A 99 -5.83 7.41 -7.15
C GLY A 99 -6.36 7.98 -8.47
N ARG A 100 -5.48 8.62 -9.23
CA ARG A 100 -5.78 9.24 -10.53
C ARG A 100 -6.43 8.25 -11.51
N ARG A 101 -7.52 8.68 -12.16
CA ARG A 101 -8.25 7.92 -13.20
C ARG A 101 -8.25 8.61 -14.58
N ASP A 102 -7.69 9.80 -14.65
CA ASP A 102 -7.53 10.62 -15.86
C ASP A 102 -6.39 10.12 -16.77
N ASP A 103 -5.25 9.70 -16.19
CA ASP A 103 -4.15 9.08 -16.94
C ASP A 103 -3.61 7.83 -16.22
N ARG A 104 -3.73 6.69 -16.91
CA ARG A 104 -3.33 5.36 -16.44
C ARG A 104 -1.84 5.24 -16.10
N LYS A 105 -0.98 6.10 -16.65
CA LYS A 105 0.46 6.14 -16.34
C LYS A 105 0.71 6.59 -14.90
N TYR A 106 -0.15 7.46 -14.37
CA TYR A 106 -0.03 8.02 -13.02
C TYR A 106 -1.01 7.40 -12.00
N SER A 107 -1.73 6.35 -12.38
CA SER A 107 -2.78 5.74 -11.55
C SER A 107 -2.29 4.79 -10.43
N ARG A 108 -0.98 4.49 -10.34
CA ARG A 108 -0.43 3.62 -9.27
C ARG A 108 -0.24 4.40 -7.98
N MET A 109 -0.39 3.74 -6.84
CA MET A 109 -0.34 4.37 -5.51
C MET A 109 0.98 5.09 -5.21
N LYS A 110 2.09 4.64 -5.82
CA LYS A 110 3.38 5.34 -5.75
C LYS A 110 3.33 6.82 -6.14
N TYR A 111 2.47 7.19 -7.09
CA TYR A 111 2.31 8.59 -7.51
C TYR A 111 1.45 9.39 -6.54
N LEU A 112 0.42 8.76 -5.97
CA LEU A 112 -0.39 9.37 -4.92
C LEU A 112 0.50 9.70 -3.72
N ILE A 113 1.26 8.74 -3.21
CA ILE A 113 2.17 8.97 -2.08
C ILE A 113 3.28 9.95 -2.44
N SER A 114 3.85 9.87 -3.64
CA SER A 114 4.85 10.86 -4.09
C SER A 114 4.28 12.29 -4.13
N SER A 115 2.99 12.47 -4.40
CA SER A 115 2.34 13.78 -4.44
C SER A 115 1.91 14.29 -3.07
N TRP A 116 1.52 13.39 -2.15
CA TRP A 116 1.00 13.75 -0.84
C TRP A 116 2.07 13.79 0.25
N GLY A 117 3.13 12.99 0.10
CA GLY A 117 4.02 12.61 1.19
C GLY A 117 3.41 11.51 2.06
N ILE A 118 4.28 10.78 2.75
CA ILE A 118 3.89 9.64 3.59
C ILE A 118 3.04 10.05 4.80
N GLU A 119 3.31 11.22 5.40
CA GLU A 119 2.57 11.71 6.57
C GLU A 119 1.11 11.98 6.28
N LYS A 120 0.83 12.70 5.19
CA LYS A 120 -0.55 12.96 4.75
C LYS A 120 -1.26 11.67 4.37
N PHE A 121 -0.56 10.75 3.71
CA PHE A 121 -1.14 9.45 3.37
C PHE A 121 -1.52 8.66 4.62
N ARG A 122 -0.66 8.65 5.66
CA ARG A 122 -0.94 8.00 6.94
C ARG A 122 -2.13 8.60 7.69
N GLN A 123 -2.39 9.90 7.55
CA GLN A 123 -3.54 10.55 8.19
C GLN A 123 -4.89 10.19 7.54
N ASP A 124 -4.87 9.84 6.24
CA ASP A 124 -6.07 9.47 5.49
C ASP A 124 -6.46 8.00 5.66
N VAL A 125 -5.44 7.14 5.83
CA VAL A 125 -5.57 5.69 6.10
C VAL A 125 -6.03 5.44 7.53
#